data_AF-A0A3D4QHB6-F1
#
_entry.id   AF-A0A3D4QHB6-F1
#
_cell.length_a   1.000
_cell.length_b   1.000
_cell.length_c   1.000
_cell.angle_alpha   90.00
_cell.angle_beta   90.00
_cell.angle_gamma   90.00
#
_symmetry.space_group_name_H-M   'P 1'
#
loop_
_entity.id
_entity.type
_entity.pdbx_description
1 polymer ?
#
loop_
_entity_poly.entity_id
_entity_poly.type
_entity_poly.pdbx_seq_one_letter_code
_entity_poly.pdbx_strand_id
1 'polypeptide(L)' 'MSEDQLFPVPDAVAKASLCTNDQYLEMYKQSVDDPDAFWGEQGKRLDWIKPYTKVKNVSYDYGNVSIKWY' A
#
# COMPACT_ATOMS: atom_id res chain seq x y z
N MET A 1 -9.70 -19.62 -24.20
CA MET A 1 -8.68 -18.62 -23.86
C MET A 1 -9.36 -17.28 -24.05
N SER A 2 -9.83 -16.68 -22.95
CA SER A 2 -10.47 -15.36 -23.00
C SER A 2 -9.42 -14.36 -23.47
N GLU A 3 -9.68 -13.63 -24.55
CA GLU A 3 -8.79 -12.56 -25.01
C GLU A 3 -8.74 -11.47 -23.92
N ASP A 4 -7.55 -11.19 -23.40
CA ASP A 4 -7.32 -10.09 -22.46
C ASP A 4 -7.52 -8.75 -23.19
N GLN A 5 -8.74 -8.22 -23.15
CA GLN A 5 -9.04 -6.87 -23.63
C GLN A 5 -8.43 -5.87 -22.65
N LEU A 6 -7.30 -5.29 -23.04
CA LEU A 6 -6.63 -4.26 -22.27
C LEU A 6 -7.20 -2.89 -22.64
N PHE A 7 -7.88 -2.24 -21.69
CA PHE A 7 -8.46 -0.92 -21.87
C PHE A 7 -7.52 0.16 -21.32
N PRO A 8 -6.99 1.06 -22.17
CA PRO A 8 -6.13 2.14 -21.70
C PRO A 8 -6.93 3.13 -20.85
N VAL A 9 -6.25 3.74 -19.88
CA VAL A 9 -6.84 4.78 -19.03
C VAL A 9 -7.13 6.02 -19.90
N PRO A 10 -8.37 6.54 -19.91
CA PRO A 10 -8.69 7.75 -20.66
C PRO A 10 -7.89 8.96 -20.15
N ASP A 11 -7.44 9.84 -21.05
CA ASP A 11 -6.58 10.99 -20.72
C ASP A 11 -7.15 11.92 -19.64
N ALA A 12 -8.48 12.10 -19.62
CA ALA A 12 -9.14 12.92 -18.61
C ALA A 12 -8.96 12.34 -17.20
N VAL A 13 -8.99 11.01 -17.07
CA VAL A 13 -8.79 10.29 -15.81
C VAL A 13 -7.31 10.28 -15.44
N ALA A 14 -6.41 10.07 -16.41
CA ALA A 14 -4.98 10.08 -16.19
C ALA A 14 -4.46 11.45 -15.66
N LYS A 15 -5.07 12.56 -16.08
CA LYS A 15 -4.73 13.90 -15.58
C LYS A 15 -5.32 14.22 -14.20
N ALA A 16 -6.44 13.59 -13.84
CA ALA A 16 -7.11 13.79 -12.57
C ALA A 16 -6.67 12.78 -11.49
N SER A 17 -5.90 11.74 -11.85
CA SER A 17 -5.48 10.71 -10.90
C SER A 17 -4.41 11.22 -9.95
N LEU A 18 -4.50 10.79 -8.69
CA LEU A 18 -3.51 11.10 -7.65
C LEU A 18 -2.28 10.20 -7.71
N CYS A 19 -2.27 9.25 -8.64
CA CYS A 19 -1.24 8.23 -8.80
C CYS A 19 -1.16 7.85 -10.28
N THR A 20 0.03 7.95 -10.85
CA THR A 20 0.34 7.37 -12.17
C THR A 20 0.71 5.90 -12.04
N ASN A 21 0.75 5.17 -13.15
CA ASN A 21 1.16 3.77 -13.12
C ASN A 21 2.58 3.58 -12.55
N ASP A 22 3.52 4.46 -12.92
CA ASP A 22 4.90 4.38 -12.43
C ASP A 22 4.97 4.64 -10.92
N GLN A 23 4.23 5.64 -10.44
CA GLN A 23 4.11 5.93 -9.01
C GLN A 23 3.47 4.77 -8.24
N TYR A 24 2.45 4.13 -8.82
CA TYR A 24 1.82 2.93 -8.25
C TYR A 24 2.84 1.80 -8.12
N LEU A 25 3.59 1.50 -9.18
CA LEU A 25 4.57 0.42 -9.17
C LEU A 25 5.68 0.66 -8.15
N GLU A 26 6.17 1.90 -8.05
CA GLU A 26 7.18 2.29 -7.06
C GLU A 26 6.65 2.16 -5.63
N MET A 27 5.48 2.74 -5.34
CA MET A 27 4.85 2.65 -4.01
C MET A 27 4.50 1.21 -3.65
N TYR A 28 4.00 0.43 -4.61
CA TYR A 28 3.67 -0.98 -4.40
C TYR A 28 4.93 -1.77 -4.03
N LYS A 29 6.00 -1.61 -4.80
CA LYS A 29 7.29 -2.24 -4.50
C LYS A 29 7.77 -1.88 -3.10
N GLN A 30 7.76 -0.59 -2.75
CA GLN A 30 8.17 -0.14 -1.42
C GLN A 30 7.27 -0.72 -0.31
N SER A 31 5.96 -0.79 -0.52
CA SER A 31 5.01 -1.32 0.46
C SER A 31 5.20 -2.80 0.80
N VAL A 32 5.82 -3.55 -0.13
CA VAL A 32 6.09 -4.99 0.00
C VAL A 32 7.51 -5.22 0.52
N ASP A 33 8.50 -4.52 -0.05
CA ASP A 33 9.91 -4.67 0.29
C ASP A 33 10.25 -4.06 1.67
N ASP A 34 9.69 -2.89 1.99
CA ASP A 34 9.88 -2.20 3.26
C ASP A 34 8.53 -1.69 3.82
N PRO A 35 7.72 -2.62 4.36
CA PRO A 35 6.41 -2.27 4.87
C PRO A 35 6.46 -1.33 6.07
N ASP A 36 7.48 -1.39 6.92
CA ASP A 36 7.57 -0.53 8.11
C ASP A 36 7.84 0.93 7.73
N ALA A 37 8.75 1.18 6.77
CA ALA A 37 9.01 2.53 6.28
C ALA A 37 7.80 3.08 5.50
N PHE A 38 7.24 2.31 4.57
CA PHE A 38 6.13 2.77 3.73
C PHE A 38 4.90 3.10 4.57
N TRP A 39 4.38 2.11 5.31
CA TRP A 39 3.16 2.31 6.11
C TRP A 39 3.40 3.22 7.31
N GLY A 40 4.63 3.32 7.81
CA GLY A 40 5.01 4.27 8.85
C GLY A 40 4.87 5.72 8.40
N GLU A 41 5.18 6.03 7.14
CA GLU A 41 4.91 7.35 6.55
C GLU A 41 3.42 7.53 6.19
N GLN A 42 2.79 6.51 5.59
CA GLN A 42 1.37 6.60 5.21
C GLN A 42 0.45 6.75 6.43
N GLY A 43 0.78 6.14 7.57
CA GLY A 43 0.00 6.21 8.80
C GLY A 43 -0.01 7.60 9.45
N LYS A 44 0.97 8.47 9.15
CA LYS A 44 1.02 9.86 9.62
C LYS A 44 -0.04 10.76 8.98
N ARG A 45 -0.75 10.26 7.97
CA ARG A 45 -1.91 10.97 7.37
C ARG A 45 -3.09 11.09 8.33
N LEU A 46 -3.10 10.31 9.41
CA LEU A 46 -4.09 10.39 10.48
C LEU A 46 -3.52 11.15 11.67
N ASP A 47 -4.37 11.89 12.39
CA ASP A 47 -3.99 12.52 13.64
C ASP A 47 -4.03 11.52 14.78
N TRP A 48 -2.85 11.22 15.34
CA TRP A 48 -2.70 10.29 16.44
C TRP A 48 -2.65 11.01 17.78
N ILE A 49 -3.48 10.58 18.74
CA ILE A 49 -3.37 11.04 20.13
C ILE A 49 -2.03 10.59 20.74
N LYS A 50 -1.59 9.37 20.40
CA LYS A 50 -0.28 8.83 20.76
C LYS A 50 0.38 8.25 19.51
N PRO A 51 1.58 8.71 19.12
CA PRO A 51 2.28 8.17 17.96
C PRO A 51 2.61 6.69 18.19
N TYR A 52 2.35 5.87 17.19
CA TYR A 52 2.75 4.46 17.17
C TYR A 52 4.27 4.34 17.03
N THR A 53 4.84 3.29 17.61
CA THR A 53 6.28 2.97 17.52
C THR A 53 6.55 1.70 16.74
N LYS A 54 5.52 0.87 16.53
CA LYS A 54 5.57 -0.32 15.69
C LYS A 54 4.54 -0.16 14.59
N VAL A 55 4.96 -0.49 13.38
CA VAL A 55 4.15 -0.32 12.19
C VAL A 55 3.55 -1.68 11.83
N LYS A 56 4.35 -2.67 11.41
CA LYS A 56 3.89 -4.04 11.12
C LYS A 56 4.21 -5.02 12.24
N ASN A 57 3.22 -5.80 12.68
CA ASN A 57 3.46 -6.99 13.50
C ASN A 57 2.49 -8.12 13.11
N VAL A 58 2.83 -8.86 12.06
CA VAL A 58 1.97 -9.87 11.46
C VAL A 58 2.67 -11.21 11.32
N SER A 59 2.06 -12.26 11.84
CA SER A 59 2.33 -13.66 11.58
C SER A 59 1.05 -14.32 11.05
N TYR A 60 1.23 -15.07 9.96
CA TYR A 60 0.21 -15.93 9.37
C TYR A 60 0.48 -17.41 9.67
N ASP A 61 1.32 -17.70 10.66
CA ASP A 61 1.74 -19.07 10.96
C ASP A 61 0.56 -19.90 11.48
N TYR A 62 0.44 -21.12 10.96
CA TYR A 62 -0.61 -22.04 11.38
C TYR A 62 -0.44 -22.39 12.87
N GLY A 63 -1.43 -22.03 13.69
CA GLY A 63 -1.37 -22.17 15.14
C GLY A 63 -0.81 -20.95 15.89
N ASN A 64 -0.31 -19.93 15.19
CA ASN A 64 0.14 -18.66 15.77
C ASN A 64 -0.22 -17.45 14.89
N VAL A 65 -1.45 -17.44 14.36
CA VAL A 65 -1.95 -16.30 13.60
C VAL A 65 -2.07 -15.09 14.53
N SER A 66 -1.28 -14.06 14.26
CA SER A 66 -1.23 -12.82 15.04
C SER A 66 -1.07 -11.65 14.08
N ILE A 67 -1.98 -10.69 14.06
CA ILE A 67 -1.92 -9.57 13.11
C ILE A 67 -2.20 -8.29 13.87
N LYS A 68 -1.22 -7.38 13.98
CA LYS A 68 -1.40 -6.05 14.55
C LYS A 68 -0.61 -5.00 13.77
N TRP A 69 -1.27 -3.89 13.48
CA TRP A 69 -0.68 -2.70 12.86
C TRP A 69 -1.12 -1.45 13.63
N TYR A 70 -0.14 -0.61 13.97
CA TYR A 70 -0.20 0.55 14.89
C TYR A 70 -0.44 0.20 16.37
#